data_AF-A0A1Y2L569-F1
#
_entry.id   AF-A0A1Y2L569-F1
#
_cell.length_a   1.000
_cell.length_b   1.000
_cell.length_c   1.000
_cell.angle_alpha   90.00
_cell.angle_beta   90.00
_cell.angle_gamma   90.00
#
_symmetry.space_group_name_H-M   'P 1'
#
loop_
_entity.id
_entity.type
_entity.pdbx_description
1 polymer ?
#
loop_
_entity_poly.entity_id
_entity_poly.type
_entity_poly.pdbx_seq_one_letter_code
_entity_poly.pdbx_strand_id
1 'polypeptide(L)'
;MTPNSTDIVNAWNGFATGTAKGYAVDIAKQLGVSEGELVAAGCGSTVTRIDANWGDVISRLEELGEVMVLTRNPSVVHEKTGTFGAVSIQGDMGLVLNGDVDLRLFLGHWGFGFAVEARGRRSLQFFGHDGTAIHKVFLTDHSSSAGFDALVTDFRAADQTAQISVLPPLPTPVTQVDEKVDVENWRAHWRNMTDVHQFHGLLNDFNLGRHQGLRLAGPEFAEPLDPATFQRLLEDTSASALPIMVFVGNAGAIQIHTGPINTIRVMENWVNVMDPRFTLHLRTDHLAEMWLVRKPIREGVITTIELYDADQNNFAILCGQRAPKEAESPAWQKLAEGMPRLAHPQSTPAGA
;
A
#
# COMPACT_ATOMS: atom_id res chain seq x y z
N MET A 1 14.53 -21.89 16.35
CA MET A 1 13.50 -22.63 17.10
C MET A 1 12.18 -21.95 16.78
N THR A 2 11.19 -22.67 16.25
CA THR A 2 9.82 -22.14 16.16
C THR A 2 9.33 -21.86 17.58
N PRO A 3 8.82 -20.65 17.89
CA PRO A 3 8.33 -20.33 19.22
C PRO A 3 7.18 -21.28 19.60
N ASN A 4 7.10 -21.66 20.86
CA ASN A 4 5.98 -22.50 21.31
C ASN A 4 4.72 -21.64 21.43
N SER A 5 3.54 -22.25 21.29
CA SER A 5 2.24 -21.54 21.29
C SER A 5 2.05 -20.63 22.52
N THR A 6 2.63 -20.99 23.67
CA THR A 6 2.59 -20.19 24.89
C THR A 6 3.33 -18.86 24.77
N ASP A 7 4.45 -18.83 24.04
CA ASP A 7 5.27 -17.62 23.88
C ASP A 7 4.52 -16.57 23.05
N ILE A 8 3.85 -17.02 21.98
CA ILE A 8 3.04 -16.16 21.10
C ILE A 8 1.85 -15.57 21.88
N VAL A 9 1.15 -16.38 22.68
CA VAL A 9 0.03 -15.92 23.53
C VAL A 9 0.52 -14.90 24.56
N ASN A 10 1.66 -15.14 25.21
CA ASN A 10 2.21 -14.19 26.17
C ASN A 10 2.60 -12.87 25.51
N ALA A 11 3.20 -12.92 24.32
CA ALA A 11 3.54 -11.73 23.56
C ALA A 11 2.29 -10.95 23.12
N TRP A 12 1.24 -11.65 22.67
CA TRP A 12 -0.05 -11.03 22.37
C TRP A 12 -0.63 -10.34 23.60
N ASN A 13 -0.71 -11.03 24.75
CA ASN A 13 -1.22 -10.46 25.99
C ASN A 13 -0.43 -9.22 26.42
N GLY A 14 0.90 -9.26 26.26
CA GLY A 14 1.77 -8.11 26.51
C GLY A 14 1.44 -6.93 25.60
N PHE A 15 1.25 -7.18 24.31
CA PHE A 15 0.86 -6.17 23.33
C PHE A 15 -0.52 -5.58 23.63
N ALA A 16 -1.53 -6.44 23.85
CA ALA A 16 -2.92 -6.07 24.04
C ALA A 16 -3.15 -5.24 25.33
N THR A 17 -2.43 -5.56 26.40
CA THR A 17 -2.44 -4.80 27.66
C THR A 17 -1.58 -3.53 27.63
N GLY A 18 -0.76 -3.35 26.58
CA GLY A 18 0.16 -2.22 26.45
C GLY A 18 1.44 -2.34 27.30
N THR A 19 1.68 -3.49 27.92
CA THR A 19 2.92 -3.74 28.69
C THR A 19 4.12 -3.99 27.78
N ALA A 20 3.92 -4.61 26.62
CA ALA A 20 4.90 -4.67 25.54
C ALA A 20 4.82 -3.40 24.69
N LYS A 21 5.97 -2.76 24.43
CA LYS A 21 6.10 -1.58 23.56
C LYS A 21 6.25 -1.99 22.10
N GLY A 22 6.00 -1.05 21.18
CA GLY A 22 6.12 -1.27 19.73
C GLY A 22 4.82 -1.70 19.06
N TYR A 23 4.93 -2.08 17.78
CA TYR A 23 3.83 -2.52 16.94
C TYR A 23 3.76 -4.05 16.86
N ALA A 24 2.57 -4.59 16.63
CA ALA A 24 2.35 -6.04 16.56
C ALA A 24 3.24 -6.71 15.49
N VAL A 25 3.41 -6.08 14.32
CA VAL A 25 4.31 -6.56 13.26
C VAL A 25 5.77 -6.72 13.72
N ASP A 26 6.28 -5.81 14.53
CA ASP A 26 7.68 -5.86 14.99
C ASP A 26 7.86 -6.96 16.04
N ILE A 27 6.88 -7.12 16.93
CA ILE A 27 6.85 -8.19 17.94
C ILE A 27 6.77 -9.56 17.24
N ALA A 28 5.89 -9.71 16.25
CA ALA A 28 5.75 -10.94 15.47
C ALA A 28 7.07 -11.30 14.77
N LYS A 29 7.71 -10.32 14.13
CA LYS A 29 9.03 -10.49 13.49
C LYS A 29 10.11 -10.94 14.48
N GLN A 30 10.15 -10.38 15.69
CA GLN A 30 11.11 -10.78 16.73
C GLN A 30 10.92 -12.24 17.18
N LEU A 31 9.68 -12.73 17.15
CA LEU A 31 9.34 -14.13 17.47
C LEU A 31 9.53 -15.08 16.29
N GLY A 32 9.72 -14.55 15.07
CA GLY A 32 9.80 -15.37 13.86
C GLY A 32 8.47 -15.95 13.41
N VAL A 33 7.37 -15.24 13.68
CA VAL A 33 6.00 -15.58 13.22
C VAL A 33 5.41 -14.42 12.41
N SER A 34 4.36 -14.69 11.64
CA SER A 34 3.59 -13.66 10.96
C SER A 34 2.78 -12.79 11.94
N GLU A 35 2.42 -11.58 11.52
CA GLU A 35 1.57 -10.70 12.33
C GLU A 35 0.17 -11.33 12.56
N GLY A 36 -0.36 -12.03 11.56
CA GLY A 36 -1.61 -12.77 11.66
C GLY A 36 -1.56 -13.87 12.71
N GLU A 37 -0.46 -14.62 12.82
CA GLU A 37 -0.28 -15.63 13.87
C GLU A 37 -0.24 -15.00 15.27
N LEU A 38 0.43 -13.85 15.43
CA LEU A 38 0.45 -13.13 16.70
C LEU A 38 -0.95 -12.63 17.09
N VAL A 39 -1.72 -12.10 16.15
CA VAL A 39 -3.11 -11.63 16.41
C VAL A 39 -4.03 -12.81 16.70
N ALA A 40 -3.92 -13.91 15.95
CA ALA A 40 -4.71 -15.12 16.16
C ALA A 40 -4.53 -15.70 17.57
N ALA A 41 -3.35 -15.54 18.19
CA ALA A 41 -3.10 -15.97 19.56
C ALA A 41 -4.00 -15.30 20.61
N GLY A 42 -4.64 -14.17 20.27
CA GLY A 42 -5.64 -13.51 21.09
C GLY A 42 -7.05 -14.08 21.00
N CYS A 43 -7.32 -15.01 20.07
CA CYS A 43 -8.67 -15.52 19.83
C CYS A 43 -9.28 -16.14 21.10
N GLY A 44 -10.54 -15.81 21.37
CA GLY A 44 -11.25 -16.25 22.57
C GLY A 44 -11.01 -15.39 23.81
N SER A 45 -10.17 -14.36 23.70
CA SER A 45 -10.02 -13.32 24.74
C SER A 45 -10.32 -11.93 24.15
N THR A 46 -9.29 -11.22 23.70
CA THR A 46 -9.39 -9.86 23.16
C THR A 46 -9.52 -9.82 21.63
N VAL A 47 -9.56 -10.99 20.99
CA VAL A 47 -9.72 -11.14 19.54
C VAL A 47 -10.87 -12.09 19.26
N THR A 48 -11.70 -11.72 18.29
CA THR A 48 -12.72 -12.57 17.71
C THR A 48 -12.36 -12.82 16.25
N ARG A 49 -12.17 -14.09 15.88
CA ARG A 49 -11.99 -14.48 14.48
C ARG A 49 -13.30 -14.25 13.75
N ILE A 50 -13.21 -13.62 12.58
CA ILE A 50 -14.33 -13.48 11.66
C ILE A 50 -14.09 -14.34 10.43
N ASP A 51 -15.15 -14.94 9.90
CA ASP A 51 -15.11 -15.78 8.70
C ASP A 51 -16.37 -15.54 7.88
N ALA A 52 -16.17 -15.11 6.64
CA ALA A 52 -17.23 -14.71 5.72
C ALA A 52 -16.68 -14.60 4.31
N ASN A 53 -17.57 -14.43 3.33
CA ASN A 53 -17.16 -13.84 2.06
C ASN A 53 -16.68 -12.41 2.35
N TRP A 54 -15.42 -12.09 2.03
CA TRP A 54 -14.86 -10.76 2.31
C TRP A 54 -15.64 -9.64 1.66
N GLY A 55 -16.25 -9.87 0.49
CA GLY A 55 -17.13 -8.91 -0.16
C GLY A 55 -18.31 -8.48 0.73
N ASP A 56 -18.90 -9.42 1.47
CA ASP A 56 -20.01 -9.13 2.40
C ASP A 56 -19.54 -8.29 3.58
N VAL A 57 -18.34 -8.58 4.12
CA VAL A 57 -17.75 -7.81 5.21
C VAL A 57 -17.45 -6.38 4.76
N ILE A 58 -16.77 -6.21 3.63
CA ILE A 58 -16.39 -4.90 3.10
C ILE A 58 -17.64 -4.05 2.80
N SER A 59 -18.69 -4.66 2.23
CA SER A 59 -19.95 -3.97 1.91
C SER A 59 -20.66 -3.40 3.14
N ARG A 60 -20.42 -3.97 4.32
CA ARG A 60 -21.02 -3.51 5.58
C ARG A 60 -20.13 -2.57 6.39
N LEU A 61 -18.91 -2.26 5.93
CA LEU A 61 -18.04 -1.32 6.64
C LEU A 61 -18.60 0.11 6.69
N GLU A 62 -19.56 0.46 5.81
CA GLU A 62 -20.31 1.72 5.88
C GLU A 62 -21.07 1.88 7.22
N GLU A 63 -21.45 0.77 7.87
CA GLU A 63 -22.14 0.75 9.18
C GLU A 63 -21.28 1.28 10.33
N LEU A 64 -19.95 1.34 10.14
CA LEU A 64 -19.00 1.81 11.15
C LEU A 64 -18.94 3.34 11.26
N GLY A 65 -19.50 4.08 10.30
CA GLY A 65 -19.34 5.54 10.26
C GLY A 65 -17.89 5.95 9.95
N GLU A 66 -17.40 6.98 10.65
CA GLU A 66 -16.02 7.43 10.46
C GLU A 66 -15.04 6.47 11.12
N VAL A 67 -13.99 6.08 10.41
CA VAL A 67 -12.95 5.15 10.83
C VAL A 67 -11.58 5.64 10.38
N MET A 68 -10.51 5.09 10.94
CA MET A 68 -9.17 5.24 10.39
C MET A 68 -8.75 3.93 9.72
N VAL A 69 -8.46 4.00 8.42
CA VAL A 69 -8.00 2.88 7.62
C VAL A 69 -6.49 2.91 7.48
N LEU A 70 -5.86 1.73 7.56
CA LEU A 70 -4.41 1.56 7.49
C LEU A 70 -4.07 0.48 6.48
N THR A 71 -3.29 0.85 5.48
CA THR A 71 -2.64 -0.05 4.54
C THR A 71 -1.15 0.23 4.55
N ARG A 72 -0.33 -0.83 4.52
CA ARG A 72 1.12 -0.69 4.59
C ARG A 72 1.86 -1.74 3.79
N ASN A 73 3.13 -1.45 3.56
CA ASN A 73 4.16 -2.41 3.17
C ASN A 73 5.38 -2.22 4.10
N PRO A 74 6.51 -2.91 3.88
CA PRO A 74 7.69 -2.74 4.75
C PRO A 74 8.27 -1.32 4.78
N SER A 75 8.05 -0.52 3.73
CA SER A 75 8.69 0.78 3.54
C SER A 75 7.77 1.96 3.84
N VAL A 76 6.44 1.77 3.77
CA VAL A 76 5.46 2.85 3.96
C VAL A 76 4.25 2.39 4.75
N VAL A 77 3.81 3.23 5.68
CA VAL A 77 2.49 3.14 6.35
C VAL A 77 1.62 4.30 5.85
N HIS A 78 0.41 3.98 5.38
CA HIS A 78 -0.59 4.94 4.91
C HIS A 78 -1.82 4.82 5.80
N GLU A 79 -2.14 5.90 6.52
CA GLU A 79 -3.30 6.01 7.39
C GLU A 79 -4.23 7.12 6.88
N LYS A 80 -5.53 6.83 6.79
CA LYS A 80 -6.54 7.79 6.31
C LYS A 80 -7.76 7.72 7.20
N THR A 81 -8.24 8.86 7.67
CA THR A 81 -9.50 8.94 8.42
C THR A 81 -10.64 9.37 7.50
N GLY A 82 -11.70 8.56 7.46
CA GLY A 82 -12.87 8.79 6.64
C GLY A 82 -13.97 7.76 6.80
N THR A 83 -15.01 7.85 5.98
CA THR A 83 -16.11 6.89 5.96
C THR A 83 -15.98 5.92 4.79
N PHE A 84 -16.48 4.69 4.95
CA PHE A 84 -16.71 3.80 3.81
C PHE A 84 -17.95 4.26 3.03
N GLY A 85 -17.95 4.03 1.72
CA GLY A 85 -19.01 4.46 0.82
C GLY A 85 -18.78 3.97 -0.60
N ALA A 86 -19.86 3.83 -1.38
CA ALA A 86 -19.80 3.46 -2.79
C ALA A 86 -18.97 2.18 -3.03
N VAL A 87 -19.17 1.19 -2.17
CA VAL A 87 -18.50 -0.11 -2.27
C VAL A 87 -19.02 -0.87 -3.49
N SER A 88 -18.12 -1.42 -4.30
CA SER A 88 -18.44 -2.30 -5.41
C SER A 88 -17.57 -3.55 -5.36
N ILE A 89 -18.21 -4.72 -5.34
CA ILE A 89 -17.54 -6.03 -5.33
C ILE A 89 -17.87 -6.77 -6.62
N GLN A 90 -16.85 -7.23 -7.34
CA GLN A 90 -16.97 -8.03 -8.56
C GLN A 90 -15.97 -9.19 -8.53
N GLY A 91 -16.45 -10.40 -8.21
CA GLY A 91 -15.58 -11.55 -7.97
C GLY A 91 -14.59 -11.25 -6.85
N ASP A 92 -13.30 -11.44 -7.13
CA ASP A 92 -12.22 -11.18 -6.17
C ASP A 92 -11.74 -9.71 -6.15
N MET A 93 -12.41 -8.81 -6.88
CA MET A 93 -12.07 -7.39 -6.90
C MET A 93 -13.06 -6.55 -6.11
N GLY A 94 -12.56 -5.76 -5.16
CA GLY A 94 -13.33 -4.78 -4.40
C GLY A 94 -12.86 -3.35 -4.67
N LEU A 95 -13.79 -2.42 -4.75
CA LEU A 95 -13.56 -0.98 -4.92
C LEU A 95 -14.30 -0.21 -3.83
N VAL A 96 -13.64 0.78 -3.23
CA VAL A 96 -14.27 1.80 -2.38
C VAL A 96 -13.94 3.15 -3.00
N LEU A 97 -14.96 3.91 -3.41
CA LEU A 97 -14.83 5.05 -4.32
C LEU A 97 -15.74 6.22 -3.92
N ASN A 98 -15.65 6.68 -2.67
CA ASN A 98 -16.48 7.79 -2.17
C ASN A 98 -15.72 9.12 -2.01
N GLY A 99 -14.43 9.17 -2.35
CA GLY A 99 -13.59 10.36 -2.24
C GLY A 99 -13.02 10.64 -0.84
N ASP A 100 -13.39 9.85 0.17
CA ASP A 100 -12.85 9.95 1.53
C ASP A 100 -11.92 8.76 1.83
N VAL A 101 -12.46 7.54 1.75
CA VAL A 101 -11.71 6.28 1.71
C VAL A 101 -11.67 5.80 0.26
N ASP A 102 -10.48 5.70 -0.32
CA ASP A 102 -10.26 5.22 -1.68
C ASP A 102 -9.37 3.97 -1.66
N LEU A 103 -9.95 2.84 -2.07
CA LEU A 103 -9.33 1.53 -1.98
C LEU A 103 -9.50 0.73 -3.28
N ARG A 104 -8.45 -0.03 -3.63
CA ARG A 104 -8.53 -1.17 -4.54
C ARG A 104 -8.19 -2.42 -3.74
N LEU A 105 -9.10 -3.38 -3.70
CA LEU A 105 -9.00 -4.58 -2.87
C LEU A 105 -8.91 -5.81 -3.77
N PHE A 106 -7.92 -6.66 -3.52
CA PHE A 106 -7.70 -7.92 -4.23
C PHE A 106 -8.03 -9.07 -3.27
N LEU A 107 -9.33 -9.38 -3.15
CA LEU A 107 -9.89 -10.26 -2.13
C LEU A 107 -9.39 -11.71 -2.23
N GLY A 108 -8.91 -12.14 -3.40
CA GLY A 108 -8.27 -13.45 -3.58
C GLY A 108 -6.95 -13.62 -2.80
N HIS A 109 -6.37 -12.54 -2.29
CA HIS A 109 -5.21 -12.60 -1.39
C HIS A 109 -5.59 -12.65 0.10
N TRP A 110 -6.86 -12.47 0.46
CA TRP A 110 -7.30 -12.33 1.85
C TRP A 110 -7.56 -13.70 2.46
N GLY A 111 -6.75 -14.06 3.46
CA GLY A 111 -6.80 -15.36 4.11
C GLY A 111 -7.49 -15.36 5.48
N PHE A 112 -7.29 -14.31 6.29
CA PHE A 112 -7.80 -14.26 7.66
C PHE A 112 -8.36 -12.89 8.02
N GLY A 113 -9.37 -12.88 8.88
CA GLY A 113 -9.98 -11.67 9.42
C GLY A 113 -10.19 -11.77 10.93
N PHE A 114 -9.93 -10.67 11.64
CA PHE A 114 -10.07 -10.60 13.09
C PHE A 114 -10.66 -9.27 13.53
N ALA A 115 -11.64 -9.34 14.44
CA ALA A 115 -12.04 -8.21 15.26
C ALA A 115 -11.18 -8.18 16.52
N VAL A 116 -10.46 -7.09 16.73
CA VAL A 116 -9.42 -6.96 17.75
C VAL A 116 -9.76 -5.81 18.69
N GLU A 117 -9.73 -6.10 19.99
CA GLU A 117 -9.77 -5.12 21.06
C GLU A 117 -8.41 -5.08 21.77
N ALA A 118 -7.58 -4.07 21.51
CA ALA A 118 -6.24 -4.01 22.08
C ALA A 118 -5.86 -2.56 22.41
N ARG A 119 -5.20 -2.35 23.56
CA ARG A 119 -4.75 -1.02 24.01
C ARG A 119 -5.87 0.03 24.00
N GLY A 120 -7.08 -0.37 24.38
CA GLY A 120 -8.26 0.49 24.41
C GLY A 120 -8.81 0.87 23.03
N ARG A 121 -8.36 0.22 21.95
CA ARG A 121 -8.84 0.45 20.57
C ARG A 121 -9.53 -0.79 20.03
N ARG A 122 -10.61 -0.57 19.27
CA ARG A 122 -11.32 -1.59 18.49
C ARG A 122 -10.91 -1.50 17.03
N SER A 123 -10.72 -2.64 16.37
CA SER A 123 -10.36 -2.68 14.96
C SER A 123 -10.79 -3.97 14.27
N LEU A 124 -11.01 -3.91 12.97
CA LEU A 124 -11.03 -5.06 12.07
C LEU A 124 -9.67 -5.14 11.38
N GLN A 125 -9.04 -6.32 11.40
CA GLN A 125 -7.71 -6.53 10.83
C GLN A 125 -7.73 -7.74 9.90
N PHE A 126 -7.24 -7.55 8.68
CA PHE A 126 -7.26 -8.53 7.61
C PHE A 126 -5.85 -8.89 7.18
N PHE A 127 -5.62 -10.18 6.94
CA PHE A 127 -4.32 -10.77 6.68
C PHE A 127 -4.37 -11.68 5.47
N GLY A 128 -3.24 -11.82 4.78
CA GLY A 128 -3.08 -12.77 3.69
C GLY A 128 -3.01 -14.21 4.17
N HIS A 129 -3.03 -15.16 3.22
CA HIS A 129 -2.87 -16.59 3.54
C HIS A 129 -1.53 -16.92 4.19
N ASP A 130 -0.52 -16.07 4.02
CA ASP A 130 0.81 -16.15 4.67
C ASP A 130 0.85 -15.46 6.05
N GLY A 131 -0.27 -14.89 6.50
CA GLY A 131 -0.38 -14.14 7.75
C GLY A 131 0.17 -12.70 7.69
N THR A 132 0.56 -12.20 6.52
CA THR A 132 0.98 -10.80 6.33
C THR A 132 -0.22 -9.86 6.41
N ALA A 133 -0.11 -8.73 7.10
CA ALA A 133 -1.20 -7.75 7.18
C ALA A 133 -1.51 -7.12 5.82
N ILE A 134 -2.80 -7.14 5.44
CA ILE A 134 -3.31 -6.53 4.21
C ILE A 134 -3.92 -5.16 4.50
N HIS A 135 -4.90 -5.12 5.40
CA HIS A 135 -5.68 -3.91 5.67
C HIS A 135 -6.21 -3.90 7.10
N LYS A 136 -6.31 -2.72 7.71
CA LYS A 136 -6.88 -2.56 9.05
C LYS A 136 -7.83 -1.38 9.08
N VAL A 137 -8.94 -1.55 9.80
CA VAL A 137 -9.96 -0.53 10.03
C VAL A 137 -10.06 -0.31 11.53
N PHE A 138 -9.66 0.86 12.01
CA PHE A 138 -9.72 1.23 13.41
C PHE A 138 -10.91 2.14 13.68
N LEU A 139 -11.62 1.89 14.78
CA LEU A 139 -12.63 2.82 15.26
C LEU A 139 -11.97 4.12 15.77
N THR A 140 -12.64 5.24 15.54
CA THR A 140 -12.39 6.57 16.10
C THR A 140 -13.48 6.90 17.13
N ASP A 141 -13.36 8.05 17.78
CA ASP A 141 -14.39 8.56 18.70
C ASP A 141 -15.73 8.88 17.98
N HIS A 142 -15.71 8.94 16.64
CA HIS A 142 -16.89 9.20 15.80
C HIS A 142 -17.43 7.93 15.12
N SER A 143 -16.86 6.76 15.40
CA SER A 143 -17.36 5.49 14.87
C SER A 143 -18.63 5.01 15.56
N SER A 144 -19.40 4.21 14.83
CA SER A 144 -20.54 3.46 15.36
C SER A 144 -20.06 2.21 16.10
N SER A 145 -20.01 2.27 17.43
CA SER A 145 -19.73 1.09 18.26
C SER A 145 -20.78 -0.01 18.08
N ALA A 146 -22.05 0.37 17.90
CA ALA A 146 -23.14 -0.58 17.64
C ALA A 146 -22.99 -1.28 16.27
N GLY A 147 -22.54 -0.56 15.25
CA GLY A 147 -22.24 -1.14 13.93
C GLY A 147 -21.09 -2.14 14.00
N PHE A 148 -20.05 -1.83 14.78
CA PHE A 148 -18.96 -2.78 15.04
C PHE A 148 -19.45 -4.03 15.75
N ASP A 149 -20.19 -3.90 16.85
CA ASP A 149 -20.68 -5.05 17.61
C ASP A 149 -21.60 -5.96 16.76
N ALA A 150 -22.44 -5.36 15.89
CA ALA A 150 -23.29 -6.09 14.94
C ALA A 150 -22.46 -6.86 13.90
N LEU A 151 -21.50 -6.20 13.24
CA LEU A 151 -20.58 -6.82 12.27
C LEU A 151 -19.83 -8.01 12.88
N VAL A 152 -19.28 -7.82 14.08
CA VAL A 152 -18.54 -8.88 14.78
C VAL A 152 -19.45 -10.04 15.11
N THR A 153 -20.69 -9.78 15.55
CA THR A 153 -21.67 -10.82 15.85
C THR A 153 -22.04 -11.63 14.61
N ASP A 154 -22.34 -10.94 13.50
CA ASP A 154 -22.86 -11.56 12.28
C ASP A 154 -21.79 -12.36 11.52
N PHE A 155 -20.53 -11.90 11.55
CA PHE A 155 -19.42 -12.55 10.85
C PHE A 155 -18.52 -13.37 11.76
N ARG A 156 -18.92 -13.61 13.01
CA ARG A 156 -18.14 -14.41 13.96
C ARG A 156 -17.93 -15.83 13.44
N ALA A 157 -16.68 -16.24 13.31
CA ALA A 157 -16.35 -17.62 12.95
C ALA A 157 -16.79 -18.60 14.06
N ALA A 158 -17.23 -19.80 13.68
CA ALA A 158 -17.50 -20.86 14.64
C ALA A 158 -16.21 -21.32 15.34
N ASP A 159 -15.11 -21.42 14.58
CA ASP A 159 -13.78 -21.68 15.09
C ASP A 159 -13.14 -20.40 15.65
N GLN A 160 -12.78 -20.45 16.94
CA GLN A 160 -12.08 -19.37 17.66
C GLN A 160 -10.76 -19.86 18.26
N THR A 161 -10.15 -20.89 17.66
CA THR A 161 -8.83 -21.38 18.07
C THR A 161 -7.78 -20.25 18.03
N ALA A 162 -6.83 -20.30 18.96
CA ALA A 162 -5.76 -19.31 19.09
C ALA A 162 -4.61 -19.50 18.08
N GLN A 163 -4.87 -20.18 16.96
CA GLN A 163 -3.87 -20.58 15.97
C GLN A 163 -4.46 -20.50 14.57
N ILE A 164 -3.65 -20.07 13.60
CA ILE A 164 -3.95 -20.15 12.17
C ILE A 164 -2.89 -20.98 11.47
N SER A 165 -3.26 -21.57 10.33
CA SER A 165 -2.32 -22.29 9.47
C SER A 165 -1.94 -21.39 8.29
N VAL A 166 -0.77 -20.77 8.37
CA VAL A 166 -0.26 -19.91 7.29
C VAL A 166 0.38 -20.72 6.17
N LEU A 167 0.26 -20.22 4.95
CA LEU A 167 0.95 -20.76 3.78
C LEU A 167 2.33 -20.13 3.64
N PRO A 168 3.32 -20.85 3.07
CA PRO A 168 4.58 -20.22 2.69
C PRO A 168 4.32 -19.11 1.65
N PRO A 169 5.15 -18.04 1.61
CA PRO A 169 5.06 -17.02 0.58
C PRO A 169 5.11 -17.63 -0.83
N LEU A 170 4.35 -17.05 -1.75
CA LEU A 170 4.42 -17.44 -3.15
C LEU A 170 5.83 -17.14 -3.70
N PRO A 171 6.33 -17.97 -4.64
CA PRO A 171 7.60 -17.70 -5.29
C PRO A 171 7.53 -16.40 -6.08
N THR A 172 8.65 -15.68 -6.14
CA THR A 172 8.79 -14.50 -7.01
C THR A 172 8.49 -14.88 -8.46
N PRO A 173 7.61 -14.15 -9.18
CA PRO A 173 7.34 -14.41 -10.58
C PRO A 173 8.62 -14.41 -11.41
N VAL A 174 8.77 -15.42 -12.28
CA VAL A 174 9.91 -15.49 -13.20
C VAL A 174 9.64 -14.60 -14.41
N THR A 175 10.35 -13.47 -14.46
CA THR A 175 10.30 -12.57 -15.61
C THR A 175 11.24 -13.05 -16.71
N GLN A 176 11.01 -12.58 -17.92
CA GLN A 176 11.93 -12.80 -19.01
C GLN A 176 13.27 -12.06 -18.76
N VAL A 177 14.40 -12.59 -19.23
CA VAL A 177 15.68 -11.86 -19.20
C VAL A 177 15.69 -10.70 -20.20
N ASP A 178 16.37 -9.60 -19.86
CA ASP A 178 16.37 -8.35 -20.64
C ASP A 178 16.70 -8.57 -22.12
N GLU A 179 17.66 -9.44 -22.45
CA GLU A 179 18.13 -9.68 -23.82
C GLU A 179 17.10 -10.34 -24.72
N LYS A 180 16.08 -11.00 -24.14
CA LYS A 180 15.01 -11.64 -24.90
C LYS A 180 13.84 -10.70 -25.16
N VAL A 181 13.79 -9.54 -24.50
CA VAL A 181 12.68 -8.61 -24.61
C VAL A 181 12.76 -7.88 -25.94
N ASP A 182 11.68 -7.94 -26.71
CA ASP A 182 11.51 -7.06 -27.87
C ASP A 182 11.19 -5.64 -27.37
N VAL A 183 12.25 -4.89 -27.08
CA VAL A 183 12.18 -3.55 -26.47
C VAL A 183 11.43 -2.56 -27.37
N GLU A 184 11.58 -2.67 -28.69
CA GLU A 184 10.88 -1.77 -29.61
C GLU A 184 9.39 -2.07 -29.67
N ASN A 185 9.01 -3.35 -29.64
CA ASN A 185 7.60 -3.74 -29.54
C ASN A 185 6.99 -3.36 -28.18
N TRP A 186 7.75 -3.50 -27.09
CA TRP A 186 7.37 -3.04 -25.75
C TRP A 186 7.06 -1.54 -25.74
N ARG A 187 7.99 -0.72 -26.26
CA ARG A 187 7.82 0.74 -26.40
C ARG A 187 6.66 1.09 -27.31
N ALA A 188 6.47 0.36 -28.41
CA ALA A 188 5.36 0.58 -29.33
C ALA A 188 4.00 0.39 -28.64
N HIS A 189 3.85 -0.66 -27.82
CA HIS A 189 2.62 -0.89 -27.07
C HIS A 189 2.43 0.14 -25.95
N TRP A 190 3.48 0.51 -25.23
CA TRP A 190 3.42 1.57 -24.22
C TRP A 190 2.94 2.89 -24.86
N ARG A 191 3.49 3.28 -26.02
CA ARG A 191 3.10 4.50 -26.74
C ARG A 191 1.62 4.55 -27.12
N ASN A 192 1.01 3.38 -27.36
CA ASN A 192 -0.38 3.24 -27.78
C ASN A 192 -1.34 2.98 -26.61
N MET A 193 -0.87 3.08 -25.36
CA MET A 193 -1.77 3.04 -24.21
C MET A 193 -2.79 4.19 -24.28
N THR A 194 -4.01 3.87 -23.86
CA THR A 194 -5.12 4.83 -23.78
C THR A 194 -5.66 4.98 -22.36
N ASP A 195 -5.24 4.11 -21.44
CA ASP A 195 -5.63 4.13 -20.04
C ASP A 195 -4.49 3.59 -19.17
N VAL A 196 -4.20 4.22 -18.02
CA VAL A 196 -3.12 3.81 -17.12
C VAL A 196 -3.29 2.38 -16.57
N HIS A 197 -4.52 1.90 -16.44
CA HIS A 197 -4.83 0.54 -15.97
C HIS A 197 -4.41 -0.54 -16.97
N GLN A 198 -4.18 -0.18 -18.25
CA GLN A 198 -3.62 -1.11 -19.25
C GLN A 198 -2.17 -1.51 -18.94
N PHE A 199 -1.43 -0.69 -18.17
CA PHE A 199 0.00 -0.91 -17.93
C PHE A 199 0.28 -2.26 -17.25
N HIS A 200 -0.57 -2.70 -16.33
CA HIS A 200 -0.39 -3.99 -15.66
C HIS A 200 -0.59 -5.16 -16.63
N GLY A 201 -1.64 -5.12 -17.45
CA GLY A 201 -1.85 -6.13 -18.50
C GLY A 201 -0.70 -6.16 -19.49
N LEU A 202 -0.21 -4.97 -19.88
CA LEU A 202 0.91 -4.85 -20.80
C LEU A 202 2.22 -5.44 -20.24
N LEU A 203 2.53 -5.25 -18.96
CA LEU A 203 3.67 -5.91 -18.30
C LEU A 203 3.53 -7.45 -18.37
N ASN A 204 2.33 -7.98 -18.13
CA ASN A 204 2.07 -9.42 -18.18
C ASN A 204 2.23 -9.97 -19.61
N ASP A 205 1.74 -9.26 -20.63
CA ASP A 205 1.85 -9.67 -22.04
C ASP A 205 3.30 -9.83 -22.51
N PHE A 206 4.22 -9.02 -21.95
CA PHE A 206 5.66 -9.09 -22.22
C PHE A 206 6.45 -9.91 -21.17
N ASN A 207 5.77 -10.50 -20.18
CA ASN A 207 6.38 -11.20 -19.03
C ASN A 207 7.47 -10.38 -18.32
N LEU A 208 7.18 -9.11 -18.05
CA LEU A 208 8.09 -8.16 -17.42
C LEU A 208 7.66 -7.84 -15.99
N GLY A 209 8.65 -7.70 -15.11
CA GLY A 209 8.46 -7.03 -13.83
C GLY A 209 8.28 -5.53 -14.04
N ARG A 210 7.61 -4.83 -13.12
CA ARG A 210 7.36 -3.39 -13.23
C ARG A 210 8.65 -2.58 -13.40
N HIS A 211 9.62 -2.78 -12.50
CA HIS A 211 10.93 -2.12 -12.53
C HIS A 211 11.69 -2.40 -13.84
N GLN A 212 11.73 -3.67 -14.25
CA GLN A 212 12.34 -4.08 -15.52
C GLN A 212 11.69 -3.36 -16.72
N GLY A 213 10.36 -3.29 -16.74
CA GLY A 213 9.62 -2.55 -17.76
C GLY A 213 10.02 -1.09 -17.83
N LEU A 214 10.23 -0.42 -16.69
CA LEU A 214 10.73 0.96 -16.64
C LEU A 214 12.15 1.08 -17.22
N ARG A 215 13.08 0.22 -16.79
CA ARG A 215 14.47 0.24 -17.28
C ARG A 215 14.56 0.10 -18.80
N LEU A 216 13.73 -0.76 -19.39
CA LEU A 216 13.74 -1.04 -20.82
C LEU A 216 12.98 0.01 -21.65
N ALA A 217 12.04 0.75 -21.04
CA ALA A 217 11.21 1.70 -21.77
C ALA A 217 12.00 2.89 -22.35
N GLY A 218 13.09 3.30 -21.70
CA GLY A 218 13.91 4.43 -22.14
C GLY A 218 13.29 5.80 -21.80
N PRO A 219 14.02 6.90 -22.04
CA PRO A 219 13.73 8.21 -21.47
C PRO A 219 12.44 8.86 -21.96
N GLU A 220 11.88 8.39 -23.08
CA GLU A 220 10.55 8.79 -23.54
C GLU A 220 9.47 8.44 -22.50
N PHE A 221 9.61 7.31 -21.81
CA PHE A 221 8.60 6.75 -20.92
C PHE A 221 9.04 6.73 -19.46
N ALA A 222 10.32 6.48 -19.19
CA ALA A 222 10.81 6.36 -17.82
C ALA A 222 12.25 6.85 -17.69
N GLU A 223 12.51 7.64 -16.65
CA GLU A 223 13.83 8.16 -16.31
C GLU A 223 14.10 8.01 -14.81
N PRO A 224 15.30 7.58 -14.39
CA PRO A 224 15.66 7.57 -12.99
C PRO A 224 15.85 9.00 -12.48
N LEU A 225 15.27 9.29 -11.32
CA LEU A 225 15.42 10.53 -10.58
C LEU A 225 16.37 10.32 -9.40
N ASP A 226 16.99 11.40 -8.93
CA ASP A 226 17.82 11.37 -7.72
C ASP A 226 16.93 11.11 -6.48
N PRO A 227 17.05 9.95 -5.80
CA PRO A 227 16.23 9.62 -4.63
C PRO A 227 16.38 10.62 -3.48
N ALA A 228 17.54 11.30 -3.38
CA ALA A 228 17.78 12.33 -2.37
C ALA A 228 16.81 13.52 -2.48
N THR A 229 16.13 13.66 -3.62
CA THR A 229 15.21 14.78 -3.88
C THR A 229 13.76 14.47 -3.47
N PHE A 230 13.47 13.28 -2.96
CA PHE A 230 12.10 12.89 -2.58
C PHE A 230 11.51 13.76 -1.47
N GLN A 231 12.31 14.11 -0.45
CA GLN A 231 11.85 15.03 0.61
C GLN A 231 11.44 16.38 0.00
N ARG A 232 12.28 16.92 -0.88
CA ARG A 232 12.01 18.19 -1.55
C ARG A 232 10.74 18.12 -2.41
N LEU A 233 10.47 17.00 -3.08
CA LEU A 233 9.21 16.81 -3.82
C LEU A 233 7.99 16.99 -2.90
N LEU A 234 8.00 16.41 -1.70
CA LEU A 234 6.91 16.55 -0.74
C LEU A 234 6.80 17.98 -0.19
N GLU A 235 7.93 18.63 0.11
CA GLU A 235 7.97 20.02 0.57
C GLU A 235 7.46 21.00 -0.50
N ASP A 236 7.90 20.85 -1.76
CA ASP A 236 7.45 21.69 -2.88
C ASP A 236 5.95 21.46 -3.19
N THR A 237 5.47 20.22 -3.09
CA THR A 237 4.03 19.88 -3.21
C THR A 237 3.23 20.57 -2.10
N SER A 238 3.73 20.52 -0.87
CA SER A 238 3.06 21.09 0.29
C SER A 238 3.04 22.62 0.26
N ALA A 239 4.17 23.25 -0.04
CA ALA A 239 4.31 24.71 -0.12
C ALA A 239 3.41 25.34 -1.20
N SER A 240 3.13 24.60 -2.28
CA SER A 240 2.24 25.04 -3.36
C SER A 240 0.78 24.64 -3.14
N ALA A 241 0.46 23.94 -2.04
CA ALA A 241 -0.85 23.33 -1.79
C ALA A 241 -1.37 22.52 -3.00
N LEU A 242 -0.44 21.91 -3.75
CA LEU A 242 -0.77 21.17 -4.97
C LEU A 242 -1.46 19.86 -4.58
N PRO A 243 -2.71 19.62 -5.01
CA PRO A 243 -3.37 18.36 -4.74
C PRO A 243 -2.73 17.22 -5.52
N ILE A 244 -2.39 16.15 -4.81
CA ILE A 244 -1.78 14.94 -5.36
C ILE A 244 -2.61 13.71 -5.02
N MET A 245 -2.22 12.59 -5.60
CA MET A 245 -2.65 11.26 -5.20
C MET A 245 -1.43 10.47 -4.74
N VAL A 246 -1.57 9.76 -3.61
CA VAL A 246 -0.52 8.89 -3.05
C VAL A 246 -1.06 7.48 -2.90
N PHE A 247 -0.50 6.56 -3.67
CA PHE A 247 -0.86 5.14 -3.71
C PHE A 247 0.16 4.35 -2.91
N VAL A 248 -0.33 3.63 -1.89
CA VAL A 248 0.47 2.70 -1.10
C VAL A 248 -0.30 1.39 -1.02
N GLY A 249 0.37 0.28 -1.28
CA GLY A 249 -0.28 -1.01 -1.27
C GLY A 249 0.62 -2.16 -0.89
N ASN A 250 -0.02 -3.32 -0.80
CA ASN A 250 0.55 -4.64 -0.66
C ASN A 250 -0.22 -5.61 -1.59
N ALA A 251 0.00 -6.91 -1.46
CA ALA A 251 -0.62 -7.90 -2.33
C ALA A 251 -2.17 -7.88 -2.31
N GLY A 252 -2.80 -7.49 -1.20
CA GLY A 252 -4.25 -7.56 -1.03
C GLY A 252 -4.99 -6.23 -1.08
N ALA A 253 -4.30 -5.09 -0.97
CA ALA A 253 -4.93 -3.78 -0.95
C ALA A 253 -3.99 -2.67 -1.48
N ILE A 254 -4.57 -1.70 -2.19
CA ILE A 254 -3.98 -0.39 -2.48
C ILE A 254 -4.88 0.67 -1.86
N GLN A 255 -4.30 1.53 -1.03
CA GLN A 255 -4.94 2.68 -0.41
C GLN A 255 -4.43 3.97 -1.05
N ILE A 256 -5.38 4.87 -1.32
CA ILE A 256 -5.14 6.07 -2.09
C ILE A 256 -5.52 7.27 -1.24
N HIS A 257 -4.56 8.17 -1.04
CA HIS A 257 -4.87 9.53 -0.60
C HIS A 257 -5.10 10.38 -1.84
N THR A 258 -6.12 11.25 -1.82
CA THR A 258 -6.32 12.29 -2.84
C THR A 258 -6.52 13.62 -2.13
N GLY A 259 -5.72 14.62 -2.49
CA GLY A 259 -5.80 15.96 -1.93
C GLY A 259 -4.43 16.61 -1.68
N PRO A 260 -4.41 17.80 -1.08
CA PRO A 260 -3.17 18.45 -0.68
C PRO A 260 -2.56 17.78 0.56
N ILE A 261 -1.25 17.89 0.70
CA ILE A 261 -0.48 17.52 1.89
C ILE A 261 0.12 18.78 2.53
N ASN A 262 0.11 18.89 3.86
CA ASN A 262 0.41 20.16 4.53
C ASN A 262 1.59 20.08 5.51
N THR A 263 1.64 19.04 6.34
CA THR A 263 2.58 18.99 7.45
C THR A 263 3.65 17.94 7.18
N ILE A 264 4.76 18.37 6.56
CA ILE A 264 5.92 17.50 6.31
C ILE A 264 6.85 17.51 7.53
N ARG A 265 7.19 16.33 8.03
CA ARG A 265 8.12 16.15 9.16
C ARG A 265 9.15 15.09 8.86
N VAL A 266 10.42 15.42 9.08
CA VAL A 266 11.53 14.46 8.99
C VAL A 266 11.98 14.06 10.38
N MET A 267 12.08 12.76 10.62
CA MET A 267 12.53 12.16 11.87
C MET A 267 13.48 11.02 11.55
N GLU A 268 14.79 11.25 11.69
CA GLU A 268 15.83 10.28 11.30
C GLU A 268 15.63 9.78 9.85
N ASN A 269 15.38 8.48 9.67
CA ASN A 269 15.17 7.83 8.38
C ASN A 269 13.70 7.87 7.92
N TRP A 270 12.86 8.71 8.52
CA TRP A 270 11.44 8.84 8.17
C TRP A 270 11.13 10.20 7.62
N VAL A 271 10.44 10.22 6.48
CA VAL A 271 9.69 11.38 6.02
C VAL A 271 8.20 11.12 6.24
N ASN A 272 7.53 12.11 6.82
CA ASN A 272 6.16 11.97 7.27
C ASN A 272 5.27 13.07 6.72
N VAL A 273 4.04 12.69 6.34
CA VAL A 273 2.91 13.61 6.24
C VAL A 273 2.10 13.43 7.53
N MET A 274 1.79 14.52 8.23
CA MET A 274 1.12 14.52 9.53
C MET A 274 -0.13 15.39 9.49
N ASP A 275 -0.99 15.17 8.51
CA ASP A 275 -2.23 15.93 8.34
C ASP A 275 -3.36 15.32 9.16
N PRO A 276 -4.36 16.10 9.61
CA PRO A 276 -5.39 15.62 10.56
C PRO A 276 -6.18 14.39 10.09
N ARG A 277 -6.31 14.19 8.78
CA ARG A 277 -7.07 13.08 8.17
C ARG A 277 -6.23 12.22 7.22
N PHE A 278 -4.92 12.42 7.19
CA PHE A 278 -4.00 11.65 6.37
C PHE A 278 -2.60 11.66 7.00
N THR A 279 -2.12 10.47 7.35
CA THR A 279 -0.76 10.26 7.83
C THR A 279 -0.03 9.34 6.89
N LEU A 280 1.19 9.69 6.54
CA LEU A 280 2.11 8.86 5.78
C LEU A 280 3.41 8.75 6.57
N HIS A 281 3.91 7.54 6.75
CA HIS A 281 5.24 7.28 7.33
C HIS A 281 6.06 6.52 6.32
N LEU A 282 7.03 7.16 5.68
CA LEU A 282 7.88 6.56 4.66
C LEU A 282 9.32 6.46 5.14
N ARG A 283 9.90 5.26 5.00
CA ARG A 283 11.32 4.96 5.27
C ARG A 283 12.19 5.43 4.13
N THR A 284 12.87 6.56 4.30
CA THR A 284 13.77 7.11 3.26
C THR A 284 15.03 6.26 3.09
N ASP A 285 15.45 5.53 4.11
CA ASP A 285 16.54 4.55 4.02
C ASP A 285 16.17 3.27 3.27
N HIS A 286 14.88 3.04 2.99
CA HIS A 286 14.43 1.99 2.08
C HIS A 286 14.30 2.48 0.64
N LEU A 287 14.38 3.79 0.37
CA LEU A 287 14.26 4.35 -0.98
C LEU A 287 15.59 4.17 -1.74
N ALA A 288 15.69 3.08 -2.51
CA ALA A 288 16.86 2.79 -3.32
C ALA A 288 16.81 3.49 -4.68
N GLU A 289 15.63 3.53 -5.31
CA GLU A 289 15.43 4.16 -6.61
C GLU A 289 14.12 4.96 -6.65
N MET A 290 14.15 6.06 -7.40
CA MET A 290 12.99 6.88 -7.70
C MET A 290 12.91 7.07 -9.20
N TRP A 291 11.72 6.90 -9.77
CA TRP A 291 11.51 6.95 -11.22
C TRP A 291 10.43 7.95 -11.60
N LEU A 292 10.72 8.76 -12.61
CA LEU A 292 9.72 9.51 -13.34
C LEU A 292 9.16 8.59 -14.42
N VAL A 293 7.84 8.43 -14.48
CA VAL A 293 7.19 7.52 -15.45
C VAL A 293 6.03 8.21 -16.15
N ARG A 294 6.00 8.13 -17.47
CA ARG A 294 5.03 8.78 -18.36
C ARG A 294 4.18 7.72 -19.05
N LYS A 295 2.87 7.76 -18.82
CA LYS A 295 1.91 6.79 -19.36
C LYS A 295 0.90 7.53 -20.25
N PRO A 296 0.90 7.30 -21.57
CA PRO A 296 -0.11 7.85 -22.45
C PRO A 296 -1.51 7.41 -22.05
N ILE A 297 -2.46 8.34 -22.16
CA ILE A 297 -3.90 8.14 -22.01
C ILE A 297 -4.62 8.87 -23.15
N ARG A 298 -5.94 8.67 -23.29
CA ARG A 298 -6.72 9.40 -24.31
C ARG A 298 -6.63 10.92 -24.16
N GLU A 299 -6.58 11.39 -22.92
CA GLU A 299 -6.59 12.81 -22.59
C GLU A 299 -5.19 13.45 -22.53
N GLY A 300 -4.12 12.71 -22.88
CA GLY A 300 -2.75 13.21 -22.86
C GLY A 300 -1.78 12.21 -22.24
N VAL A 301 -0.99 12.67 -21.27
CA VAL A 301 -0.01 11.84 -20.56
C VAL A 301 -0.23 11.97 -19.05
N ILE A 302 -0.09 10.86 -18.34
CA ILE A 302 -0.02 10.83 -16.87
C ILE A 302 1.42 10.62 -16.45
N THR A 303 1.90 11.51 -15.60
CA THR A 303 3.23 11.51 -15.02
C THR A 303 3.15 11.01 -13.58
N THR A 304 3.88 9.96 -13.27
CA THR A 304 3.97 9.40 -11.91
C THR A 304 5.40 9.43 -11.41
N ILE A 305 5.57 9.68 -10.12
CA ILE A 305 6.80 9.41 -9.38
C ILE A 305 6.64 8.06 -8.69
N GLU A 306 7.50 7.10 -9.00
CA GLU A 306 7.44 5.73 -8.47
C GLU A 306 8.66 5.43 -7.61
N LEU A 307 8.44 4.88 -6.42
CA LEU A 307 9.47 4.62 -5.42
C LEU A 307 9.75 3.12 -5.30
N TYR A 308 11.02 2.76 -5.29
CA TYR A 308 11.48 1.36 -5.29
C TYR A 308 12.48 1.10 -4.18
N ASP A 309 12.37 -0.07 -3.56
CA ASP A 309 13.34 -0.55 -2.58
C ASP A 309 14.55 -1.24 -3.23
N ALA A 310 15.52 -1.67 -2.41
CA ALA A 310 16.75 -2.32 -2.88
C ALA A 310 16.49 -3.66 -3.60
N ASP A 311 15.33 -4.27 -3.36
CA ASP A 311 14.87 -5.49 -4.01
C ASP A 311 14.00 -5.19 -5.24
N GLN A 312 13.95 -3.93 -5.69
CA GLN A 312 13.20 -3.46 -6.87
C GLN A 312 11.68 -3.61 -6.74
N ASN A 313 11.15 -3.69 -5.51
CA ASN A 313 9.71 -3.66 -5.29
C ASN A 313 9.23 -2.21 -5.28
N ASN A 314 8.18 -1.92 -6.07
CA ASN A 314 7.50 -0.64 -5.98
C ASN A 314 6.71 -0.57 -4.67
N PHE A 315 7.00 0.42 -3.83
CA PHE A 315 6.34 0.56 -2.54
C PHE A 315 5.43 1.80 -2.42
N ALA A 316 5.55 2.77 -3.32
CA ALA A 316 4.65 3.90 -3.42
C ALA A 316 4.64 4.52 -4.83
N ILE A 317 3.51 5.13 -5.19
CA ILE A 317 3.34 5.89 -6.42
C ILE A 317 2.68 7.23 -6.09
N LEU A 318 3.17 8.31 -6.68
CA LEU A 318 2.60 9.65 -6.56
C LEU A 318 2.23 10.19 -7.95
N CYS A 319 1.07 10.83 -8.07
CA CYS A 319 0.69 11.62 -9.25
C CYS A 319 -0.15 12.85 -8.85
N GLY A 320 -0.44 13.73 -9.81
CA GLY A 320 -1.35 14.85 -9.59
C GLY A 320 -2.79 14.38 -9.47
N GLN A 321 -3.57 15.01 -8.58
CA GLN A 321 -5.02 14.78 -8.54
C GLN A 321 -5.64 15.14 -9.89
N ARG A 322 -6.56 14.29 -10.36
CA ARG A 322 -7.39 14.53 -11.54
C ARG A 322 -8.74 13.83 -11.40
N ALA A 323 -9.78 14.34 -12.07
CA ALA A 323 -11.01 13.59 -12.23
C ALA A 323 -10.88 12.52 -13.33
N PRO A 324 -11.73 11.47 -13.32
CA PRO A 324 -11.79 10.51 -14.41
C PRO A 324 -12.03 11.21 -15.76
N LYS A 325 -11.32 10.78 -16.81
CA LYS A 325 -11.39 11.34 -18.17
C LYS A 325 -10.97 12.82 -18.29
N GLU A 326 -10.17 13.30 -17.35
CA GLU A 326 -9.46 14.58 -17.47
C GLU A 326 -7.96 14.36 -17.68
N ALA A 327 -7.33 15.34 -18.32
CA ALA A 327 -5.88 15.43 -18.46
C ALA A 327 -5.21 15.63 -17.09
N GLU A 328 -3.90 15.38 -17.05
CA GLU A 328 -3.09 15.64 -15.86
C GLU A 328 -3.03 17.13 -15.50
N SER A 329 -2.92 17.42 -14.20
CA SER A 329 -2.63 18.77 -13.69
C SER A 329 -1.30 19.29 -14.26
N PRO A 330 -1.29 20.40 -15.03
CA PRO A 330 -0.05 20.97 -15.57
C PRO A 330 0.94 21.39 -14.48
N ALA A 331 0.44 21.77 -13.30
CA ALA A 331 1.27 22.13 -12.16
C ALA A 331 2.01 20.91 -11.59
N TRP A 332 1.33 19.76 -11.48
CA TRP A 332 1.97 18.51 -11.11
C TRP A 332 2.97 18.05 -12.16
N GLN A 333 2.59 18.06 -13.44
CA GLN A 333 3.48 17.66 -14.52
C GLN A 333 4.77 18.48 -14.48
N LYS A 334 4.66 19.82 -14.35
CA LYS A 334 5.82 20.71 -14.22
C LYS A 334 6.69 20.39 -13.01
N LEU A 335 6.09 20.06 -11.85
CA LEU A 335 6.84 19.71 -10.64
C LEU A 335 7.58 18.38 -10.82
N ALA A 336 6.88 17.32 -11.23
CA ALA A 336 7.45 16.00 -11.43
C ALA A 336 8.55 16.01 -12.51
N GLU A 337 8.30 16.67 -13.65
CA GLU A 337 9.28 16.88 -14.72
C GLU A 337 10.44 17.80 -14.32
N GLY A 338 10.28 18.60 -13.27
CA GLY A 338 11.32 19.48 -12.75
C GLY A 338 12.30 18.79 -11.81
N MET A 339 12.02 17.55 -11.39
CA MET A 339 12.87 16.84 -10.43
C MET A 339 14.23 16.48 -11.06
N PRO A 340 15.34 16.58 -10.30
CA PRO A 340 16.67 16.18 -10.79
C PRO A 340 16.71 14.72 -11.22
N ARG A 341 17.24 14.47 -12.42
CA ARG A 341 17.52 13.13 -12.93
C ARG A 341 18.73 12.58 -12.19
N LEU A 342 18.77 11.26 -11.98
CA LEU A 342 19.96 10.61 -11.45
C LEU A 342 21.10 10.80 -12.43
N ALA A 343 22.20 11.42 -12.00
CA ALA A 343 23.36 11.62 -12.86
C ALA A 343 23.90 10.26 -13.30
N HIS A 344 23.99 10.02 -14.62
CA HIS A 344 24.74 8.88 -15.11
C HIS A 344 26.21 9.08 -14.72
N PRO A 345 26.90 8.09 -14.11
CA PRO A 345 28.34 8.17 -13.96
C PRO A 345 28.93 8.35 -15.36
N GLN A 346 29.56 9.50 -15.61
CA GLN A 346 30.28 9.71 -16.85
C GLN A 346 31.33 8.61 -16.96
N SER A 347 31.24 7.81 -18.02
CA SER A 347 32.34 6.94 -18.41
C SER A 347 33.57 7.82 -18.56
N THR A 348 34.54 7.66 -17.66
CA THR A 348 35.84 8.31 -17.79
C THR A 348 36.38 7.91 -19.16
N PRO A 349 36.75 8.85 -20.05
CA PRO A 349 37.36 8.48 -21.30
C PRO A 349 38.63 7.72 -20.95
N ALA A 350 38.74 6.47 -21.41
CA ALA A 350 40.01 5.76 -21.37
C ALA A 350 41.03 6.66 -22.10
N GLY A 351 42.01 7.13 -21.33
CA GLY A 351 43.03 8.07 -21.80
C GLY A 351 43.73 7.55 -23.04
N ALA A 352 44.04 8.50 -23.93
CA ALA A 352 44.76 8.37 -25.18
C ALA A 352 46.18 7.79 -25.02
#